data_AF-F0T9V9-F1
#
_entry.id   AF-F0T9V9-F1
#
_cell.length_a   1.000
_cell.length_b   1.000
_cell.length_c   1.000
_cell.angle_alpha   90.00
_cell.angle_beta   90.00
_cell.angle_gamma   90.00
#
_symmetry.space_group_name_H-M   'P 1'
#
loop_
_entity.id
_entity.type
_entity.pdbx_description
1 polymer ?
#
loop_
_entity_poly.entity_id
_entity_poly.type
_entity_poly.pdbx_seq_one_letter_code
_entity_poly.pdbx_strand_id
1 'polypeptide(L)'
;MVKKMKRSRLNLFKATSMSISVLGIILIIATLVLFAYIGISSLTSSITTDVGSGSAYDQLAVLKSDYNTLNDQFTSVQQSVDTSNNKNAKTAFINAKLELVKANSDINDVESALSAGKSKDEVTQRINAAQSQLNTARSSLASVKGML
;
A
#
# COMPACT_ATOMS: atom_id res chain seq x y z
N MET A 1 -59.70 5.05 -6.70
CA MET A 1 -58.98 5.52 -5.50
C MET A 1 -57.63 4.79 -5.42
N VAL A 2 -56.53 5.39 -5.90
CA VAL A 2 -55.20 4.73 -5.85
C VAL A 2 -54.28 5.55 -4.96
N LYS A 3 -54.07 5.03 -3.74
CA LYS A 3 -53.29 5.65 -2.68
C LYS A 3 -51.80 5.63 -3.06
N LYS A 4 -51.29 6.80 -3.42
CA LYS A 4 -49.89 7.06 -3.78
C LYS A 4 -49.03 7.05 -2.51
N MET A 5 -48.47 5.90 -2.14
CA MET A 5 -47.48 5.81 -1.06
C MET A 5 -46.37 4.82 -1.38
N LYS A 6 -45.31 5.23 -2.10
CA LYS A 6 -44.03 4.48 -2.19
C LYS A 6 -42.82 5.38 -2.57
N ARG A 7 -42.57 6.48 -1.85
CA ARG A 7 -41.32 7.28 -2.04
C ARG A 7 -40.36 7.25 -0.85
N SER A 8 -40.84 6.93 0.35
CA SER A 8 -40.04 7.03 1.59
C SER A 8 -38.98 5.93 1.73
N ARG A 9 -39.28 4.67 1.34
CA ARG A 9 -38.33 3.56 1.48
C ARG A 9 -37.11 3.64 0.56
N LEU A 10 -37.22 4.31 -0.59
CA LEU A 10 -36.13 4.41 -1.56
C LEU A 10 -34.99 5.31 -1.05
N ASN A 11 -35.33 6.36 -0.30
CA ASN A 11 -34.35 7.31 0.24
C ASN A 11 -33.59 6.75 1.45
N LEU A 12 -34.18 5.79 2.17
CA LEU A 12 -33.52 5.11 3.28
C LEU A 12 -32.40 4.18 2.77
N PHE A 13 -32.64 3.43 1.69
CA PHE A 13 -31.60 2.61 1.07
C PHE A 13 -30.43 3.44 0.54
N LYS A 14 -30.71 4.62 -0.03
CA LYS A 14 -29.66 5.50 -0.56
C LYS A 14 -28.84 6.12 0.57
N ALA A 15 -29.48 6.64 1.61
CA ALA A 15 -28.81 7.21 2.77
C ALA A 15 -27.95 6.18 3.51
N THR A 16 -28.47 4.98 3.79
CA THR A 16 -27.71 3.92 4.47
C THR A 16 -26.55 3.40 3.62
N SER A 17 -26.73 3.27 2.29
CA SER A 17 -25.64 2.86 1.39
C SER A 17 -24.49 3.88 1.33
N MET A 18 -24.81 5.17 1.43
CA MET A 18 -23.83 6.25 1.38
C MET A 18 -23.03 6.33 2.70
N SER A 19 -23.69 6.09 3.85
CA SER A 19 -23.04 6.03 5.17
C SER A 19 -22.06 4.86 5.29
N ILE A 20 -22.43 3.68 4.81
CA ILE A 20 -21.58 2.48 4.83
C ILE A 20 -20.32 2.67 3.95
N SER A 21 -20.45 3.34 2.80
CA SER A 21 -19.31 3.66 1.93
C SER A 21 -18.33 4.63 2.59
N VAL A 22 -18.82 5.64 3.33
CA VAL A 22 -17.96 6.63 4.01
C VAL A 22 -17.28 6.02 5.24
N LEU A 23 -17.99 5.18 6.01
CA LEU A 23 -17.42 4.46 7.16
C LEU A 23 -16.27 3.53 6.75
N GLY A 24 -16.38 2.85 5.60
CA GLY A 24 -15.29 2.01 5.09
C GLY A 24 -14.01 2.81 4.79
N ILE A 25 -14.14 3.99 4.17
CA ILE A 25 -13.01 4.86 3.88
C ILE A 25 -12.37 5.38 5.18
N ILE A 26 -13.18 5.76 6.17
CA ILE A 26 -12.68 6.20 7.48
C ILE A 26 -11.92 5.08 8.20
N LEU A 27 -12.41 3.83 8.14
CA LEU A 27 -11.71 2.67 8.73
C LEU A 27 -10.37 2.38 8.02
N ILE A 28 -10.30 2.59 6.72
CA ILE A 28 -9.05 2.44 5.95
C ILE A 28 -8.04 3.53 6.36
N ILE A 29 -8.48 4.79 6.46
CA ILE A 29 -7.60 5.89 6.91
C ILE A 29 -7.15 5.64 8.37
N ALA A 30 -8.06 5.19 9.24
CA ALA A 30 -7.73 4.88 10.63
C ALA A 30 -6.71 3.74 10.75
N THR A 31 -6.83 2.69 9.93
CA THR A 31 -5.85 1.59 9.90
C THR A 31 -4.50 2.05 9.37
N LEU A 32 -4.45 2.88 8.32
CA LEU A 32 -3.19 3.47 7.83
C LEU A 32 -2.50 4.33 8.90
N VAL A 33 -3.26 5.13 9.65
CA VAL A 33 -2.72 5.91 10.79
C VAL A 33 -2.23 4.99 11.90
N LEU A 34 -2.93 3.88 12.17
CA LEU A 34 -2.50 2.87 13.14
C LEU A 34 -1.19 2.19 12.69
N PHE A 35 -1.06 1.85 11.40
CA PHE A 35 0.16 1.26 10.84
C PHE A 35 1.32 2.25 10.83
N ALA A 36 1.09 3.54 10.61
CA ALA A 36 2.12 4.57 10.76
C ALA A 36 2.58 4.72 12.22
N TYR A 37 1.66 4.59 13.18
CA TYR A 37 1.93 4.74 14.61
C TYR A 37 2.57 3.48 15.24
N ILE A 38 2.13 2.28 14.84
CA ILE A 38 2.60 0.99 15.37
C ILE A 38 3.79 0.43 14.55
N GLY A 39 3.87 0.73 13.26
CA GLY A 39 4.83 0.14 12.32
C GLY A 39 6.29 0.48 12.59
N ILE A 40 6.58 1.56 13.33
CA ILE A 40 7.94 1.89 13.78
C ILE A 40 8.33 1.08 15.03
N SER A 41 7.37 0.74 15.89
CA SER A 41 7.64 0.13 17.21
C SER A 41 7.60 -1.41 17.23
N SER A 42 6.88 -2.07 16.30
CA SER A 42 6.79 -3.54 16.30
C SER A 42 7.77 -4.24 15.33
N LEU A 43 8.36 -3.51 14.37
CA LEU A 43 9.33 -4.08 13.42
C LEU A 43 10.77 -4.03 13.95
N THR A 44 11.05 -3.16 14.92
CA THR A 44 12.39 -2.91 15.48
C THR A 44 12.90 -4.03 16.40
N SER A 45 12.01 -4.90 16.92
CA SER A 45 12.40 -5.93 17.88
C SER A 45 12.87 -7.26 17.26
N SER A 46 12.79 -7.43 15.93
CA SER A 46 13.16 -8.70 15.28
C SER A 46 14.19 -8.57 14.14
N ILE A 47 14.67 -7.37 13.85
CA ILE A 47 15.78 -7.15 12.91
C ILE A 47 16.87 -6.37 13.65
N THR A 48 17.39 -6.98 14.72
CA THR A 48 18.74 -6.69 15.20
C THR A 48 19.65 -7.68 14.50
N THR A 49 19.97 -7.40 13.24
CA THR A 49 21.10 -8.05 12.59
C THR A 49 22.06 -6.93 12.26
N ASP A 50 23.16 -6.89 13.00
CA ASP A 50 24.33 -6.09 12.71
C ASP A 50 24.71 -6.33 11.24
N VAL A 51 24.39 -5.37 10.37
CA VAL A 51 24.62 -5.49 8.93
C VAL A 51 25.99 -4.89 8.58
N GLY A 52 26.90 -5.74 8.12
CA GLY A 52 28.09 -5.31 7.39
C GLY A 52 27.70 -4.58 6.09
N SER A 53 28.59 -3.77 5.54
CA SER A 53 28.34 -3.08 4.25
C SER A 53 28.01 -4.06 3.11
N GLY A 54 28.55 -5.29 3.14
CA GLY A 54 28.20 -6.36 2.19
C GLY A 54 26.74 -6.82 2.28
N SER A 55 26.17 -6.96 3.48
CA SER A 55 24.77 -7.39 3.63
C SER A 55 23.76 -6.32 3.22
N ALA A 56 24.14 -5.05 3.21
CA ALA A 56 23.26 -3.97 2.75
C ALA A 56 23.07 -3.97 1.23
N TYR A 57 24.10 -4.36 0.45
CA TYR A 57 23.96 -4.58 -0.99
C TYR A 57 23.07 -5.79 -1.30
N ASP A 58 23.19 -6.87 -0.53
CA ASP A 58 22.30 -8.03 -0.65
C ASP A 58 20.85 -7.65 -0.33
N GLN A 59 20.61 -6.88 0.73
CA GLN A 59 19.29 -6.36 1.06
C GLN A 59 18.72 -5.47 -0.05
N LEU A 60 19.54 -4.60 -0.66
CA LEU A 60 19.10 -3.81 -1.81
C LEU A 60 18.70 -4.71 -2.99
N ALA A 61 19.46 -5.77 -3.27
CA ALA A 61 19.13 -6.73 -4.33
C ALA A 61 17.80 -7.44 -4.06
N VAL A 62 17.55 -7.84 -2.80
CA VAL A 62 16.26 -8.40 -2.38
C VAL A 62 15.12 -7.39 -2.58
N LEU A 63 15.29 -6.14 -2.13
CA LEU A 63 14.30 -5.07 -2.32
C LEU A 63 13.95 -4.87 -3.80
N LYS A 64 14.95 -4.83 -4.68
CA LYS A 64 14.76 -4.71 -6.14
C LYS A 64 14.01 -5.92 -6.71
N SER A 65 14.35 -7.13 -6.27
CA SER A 65 13.66 -8.37 -6.68
C SER A 65 12.19 -8.38 -6.23
N ASP A 66 11.93 -8.01 -4.97
CA ASP A 66 10.59 -7.91 -4.39
C ASP A 66 9.75 -6.86 -5.11
N TYR A 67 10.36 -5.71 -5.44
CA TYR A 67 9.73 -4.67 -6.23
C TYR A 67 9.33 -5.17 -7.61
N ASN A 68 10.24 -5.81 -8.34
CA ASN A 68 9.95 -6.35 -9.67
C ASN A 68 8.81 -7.37 -9.63
N THR A 69 8.86 -8.30 -8.68
CA THR A 69 7.79 -9.29 -8.46
C THR A 69 6.45 -8.62 -8.18
N LEU A 70 6.45 -7.58 -7.34
CA LEU A 70 5.23 -6.84 -7.03
C LEU A 70 4.72 -6.06 -8.25
N ASN A 71 5.61 -5.40 -9.00
CA ASN A 71 5.27 -4.66 -10.22
C ASN A 71 4.64 -5.57 -11.29
N ASP A 72 5.12 -6.80 -11.43
CA ASP A 72 4.52 -7.80 -12.32
C ASP A 72 3.09 -8.15 -11.87
N GLN A 73 2.86 -8.29 -10.56
CA GLN A 73 1.51 -8.49 -10.03
C GLN A 73 0.61 -7.28 -10.27
N PHE A 74 1.12 -6.05 -10.16
CA PHE A 74 0.37 -4.85 -10.51
C PHE A 74 -0.06 -4.86 -11.98
N THR A 75 0.86 -5.22 -12.87
CA THR A 75 0.59 -5.34 -14.30
C THR A 75 -0.48 -6.40 -14.59
N SER A 76 -0.40 -7.55 -13.94
CA SER A 76 -1.40 -8.61 -14.05
C SER A 76 -2.78 -8.16 -13.54
N VAL A 77 -2.85 -7.47 -12.39
CA VAL A 77 -4.11 -6.98 -11.80
C VAL A 77 -4.71 -5.85 -12.63
N GLN A 78 -3.90 -5.06 -13.33
CA GLN A 78 -4.37 -3.94 -14.14
C GLN A 78 -5.44 -4.37 -15.14
N GLN A 79 -5.27 -5.50 -15.81
CA GLN A 79 -6.24 -6.01 -16.78
C GLN A 79 -7.59 -6.32 -16.13
N SER A 80 -7.59 -6.92 -14.93
CA SER A 80 -8.79 -7.21 -14.16
C SER A 80 -9.47 -5.93 -13.64
N VAL A 81 -8.69 -4.94 -13.23
CA VAL A 81 -9.20 -3.62 -12.80
C VAL A 81 -9.86 -2.87 -13.95
N ASP A 82 -9.21 -2.85 -15.12
CA ASP A 82 -9.66 -2.12 -16.30
C ASP A 82 -10.97 -2.69 -16.85
N THR A 83 -11.08 -4.02 -16.87
CA THR A 83 -12.30 -4.76 -17.26
C THR A 83 -13.40 -4.72 -16.20
N SER A 84 -13.07 -4.44 -14.93
CA SER A 84 -14.09 -4.22 -13.91
C SER A 84 -14.84 -2.92 -14.15
N ASN A 85 -16.15 -2.93 -13.90
CA ASN A 85 -16.97 -1.71 -13.85
C ASN A 85 -16.90 -1.03 -12.47
N ASN A 86 -16.00 -1.46 -11.58
CA ASN A 86 -15.89 -0.99 -10.21
C ASN A 86 -15.00 0.26 -10.13
N LYS A 87 -15.62 1.45 -10.10
CA LYS A 87 -14.91 2.73 -9.97
C LYS A 87 -14.03 2.81 -8.71
N ASN A 88 -14.45 2.18 -7.62
CA ASN A 88 -13.67 2.19 -6.38
C ASN A 88 -12.41 1.33 -6.51
N ALA A 89 -12.49 0.18 -7.20
CA ALA A 89 -11.33 -0.65 -7.49
C ALA A 89 -10.33 0.09 -8.40
N LYS A 90 -10.80 0.87 -9.39
CA LYS A 90 -9.94 1.71 -10.25
C LYS A 90 -9.19 2.78 -9.45
N THR A 91 -9.89 3.52 -8.60
CA THR A 91 -9.26 4.54 -7.74
C THR A 91 -8.27 3.91 -6.74
N ALA A 92 -8.66 2.80 -6.10
CA ALA A 92 -7.79 2.07 -5.19
C ALA A 92 -6.53 1.55 -5.91
N PHE A 93 -6.65 1.09 -7.16
CA PHE A 93 -5.52 0.64 -7.96
C PHE A 93 -4.57 1.78 -8.32
N ILE A 94 -5.09 2.96 -8.67
CA ILE A 94 -4.25 4.15 -8.91
C ILE A 94 -3.48 4.53 -7.65
N ASN A 95 -4.14 4.54 -6.49
CA ASN A 95 -3.49 4.81 -5.21
C ASN A 95 -2.43 3.74 -4.88
N ALA A 96 -2.74 2.46 -5.13
CA ALA A 96 -1.78 1.38 -4.93
C ALA A 96 -0.56 1.51 -5.86
N LYS A 97 -0.74 1.95 -7.12
CA LYS A 97 0.38 2.26 -8.03
C LYS A 97 1.22 3.44 -7.53
N LEU A 98 0.61 4.45 -6.92
CA LEU A 98 1.35 5.54 -6.29
C LEU A 98 2.25 5.01 -5.15
N GLU A 99 1.73 4.11 -4.30
CA GLU A 99 2.53 3.50 -3.24
C GLU A 99 3.68 2.63 -3.79
N LEU A 100 3.47 1.94 -4.92
CA LEU A 100 4.52 1.21 -5.62
C LEU A 100 5.61 2.16 -6.16
N VAL A 101 5.24 3.31 -6.73
CA VAL A 101 6.20 4.32 -7.20
C VAL A 101 7.02 4.89 -6.05
N LYS A 102 6.39 5.19 -4.91
CA LYS A 102 7.10 5.60 -3.69
C LYS A 102 8.09 4.53 -3.23
N ALA A 103 7.69 3.26 -3.24
CA ALA A 103 8.59 2.16 -2.87
C ALA A 103 9.83 2.12 -3.77
N ASN A 104 9.67 2.34 -5.08
CA ASN A 104 10.80 2.44 -6.00
C ASN A 104 11.71 3.64 -5.68
N SER A 105 11.12 4.78 -5.32
CA SER A 105 11.88 5.96 -4.90
C SER A 105 12.75 5.65 -3.68
N ASP A 106 12.18 5.02 -2.66
CA ASP A 106 12.91 4.69 -1.43
C ASP A 106 14.02 3.65 -1.69
N ILE A 107 13.79 2.69 -2.60
CA ILE A 107 14.83 1.74 -3.05
C ILE A 107 16.00 2.49 -3.73
N ASN A 108 15.70 3.47 -4.58
CA ASN A 108 16.73 4.28 -5.22
C ASN A 108 17.50 5.15 -4.19
N ASP A 109 16.83 5.59 -3.12
CA ASP A 109 17.46 6.33 -2.03
C ASP A 109 18.42 5.46 -1.21
N VAL A 110 18.13 4.16 -1.06
CA VAL A 110 19.06 3.17 -0.49
C VAL A 110 20.29 3.02 -1.37
N GLU A 111 20.09 2.80 -2.67
CA GLU A 111 21.19 2.67 -3.64
C GLU A 111 22.09 3.90 -3.66
N SER A 112 21.47 5.09 -3.61
CA SER A 112 22.18 6.36 -3.53
C SER A 112 22.98 6.49 -2.24
N ALA A 113 22.42 6.09 -1.09
CA ALA A 113 23.11 6.13 0.19
C ALA A 113 24.31 5.16 0.26
N LEU A 114 24.13 3.96 -0.28
CA LEU A 114 25.21 2.97 -0.41
C LEU A 114 26.34 3.49 -1.29
N SER A 115 25.99 4.03 -2.47
CA SER A 115 26.95 4.57 -3.42
C SER A 115 27.69 5.80 -2.89
N ALA A 116 27.01 6.64 -2.10
CA ALA A 116 27.60 7.80 -1.44
C ALA A 116 28.42 7.45 -0.18
N GLY A 117 28.54 6.17 0.18
CA GLY A 117 29.31 5.72 1.35
C GLY A 117 28.74 6.23 2.67
N LYS A 118 27.41 6.37 2.76
CA LYS A 118 26.73 6.79 4.00
C LYS A 118 26.98 5.81 5.14
N SER A 119 26.74 6.26 6.37
CA SER A 119 26.91 5.41 7.55
C SER A 119 25.98 4.20 7.48
N LYS A 120 26.39 3.09 8.11
CA LYS A 120 25.58 1.87 8.19
C LYS A 120 24.19 2.14 8.76
N ASP A 121 24.09 2.99 9.78
CA ASP A 121 22.81 3.33 10.42
C ASP A 121 21.88 4.06 9.45
N GLU A 122 22.40 5.03 8.68
CA GLU A 122 21.61 5.78 7.69
C GLU A 122 21.14 4.86 6.55
N VAL A 123 22.03 3.98 6.06
CA VAL A 123 21.68 2.99 5.03
C VAL A 123 20.61 2.02 5.56
N THR A 124 20.78 1.51 6.78
CA THR A 124 19.81 0.60 7.41
C THR A 124 18.45 1.26 7.58
N GLN A 125 18.42 2.52 8.02
CA GLN A 125 17.18 3.27 8.14
C GLN A 125 16.45 3.41 6.80
N ARG A 126 17.18 3.70 5.71
CA ARG A 126 16.61 3.79 4.36
C ARG A 126 16.13 2.43 3.85
N ILE A 127 16.86 1.35 4.12
CA ILE A 127 16.45 -0.03 3.76
C ILE A 127 15.12 -0.36 4.45
N ASN A 128 15.02 -0.06 5.74
CA ASN A 128 13.79 -0.29 6.52
C ASN A 128 12.61 0.53 5.99
N ALA A 129 12.84 1.80 5.63
CA ALA A 129 11.83 2.66 5.02
C ALA A 129 11.33 2.07 3.69
N ALA A 130 12.26 1.72 2.79
CA ALA A 130 11.95 1.14 1.50
C ALA A 130 11.19 -0.19 1.63
N GLN A 131 11.59 -1.06 2.57
CA GLN A 131 10.89 -2.32 2.84
C GLN A 131 9.46 -2.10 3.36
N SER A 132 9.27 -1.11 4.25
CA SER A 132 7.96 -0.73 4.78
C SER A 132 7.04 -0.21 3.68
N GLN A 133 7.57 0.64 2.80
CA GLN A 133 6.85 1.20 1.67
C GLN A 133 6.46 0.12 0.65
N LEU A 134 7.35 -0.86 0.39
CA LEU A 134 7.07 -2.04 -0.43
C LEU A 134 5.91 -2.88 0.14
N ASN A 135 5.89 -3.10 1.45
CA ASN A 135 4.81 -3.80 2.14
C ASN A 135 3.48 -3.05 2.09
N THR A 136 3.52 -1.71 2.14
CA THR A 136 2.35 -0.84 1.97
C THR A 136 1.78 -0.97 0.57
N ALA A 137 2.63 -0.96 -0.47
CA ALA A 137 2.22 -1.18 -1.85
C ALA A 137 1.61 -2.58 -2.05
N ARG A 138 2.21 -3.61 -1.45
CA ARG A 138 1.73 -5.00 -1.48
C ARG A 138 0.34 -5.14 -0.84
N SER A 139 0.14 -4.53 0.33
CA SER A 139 -1.14 -4.52 1.04
C SER A 139 -2.23 -3.75 0.28
N SER A 140 -1.85 -2.64 -0.35
CA SER A 140 -2.74 -1.84 -1.19
C SER A 140 -3.19 -2.64 -2.42
N LEU A 141 -2.27 -3.36 -3.08
CA LEU A 141 -2.61 -4.25 -4.19
C LEU A 141 -3.52 -5.40 -3.75
N ALA A 142 -3.25 -6.03 -2.60
CA ALA A 142 -4.10 -7.08 -2.06
C ALA A 142 -5.53 -6.56 -1.78
N SER A 143 -5.65 -5.35 -1.26
CA SER A 143 -6.96 -4.69 -1.06
C SER A 143 -7.68 -4.48 -2.39
N VAL A 144 -6.99 -4.02 -3.43
CA VAL A 144 -7.57 -3.89 -4.78
C VAL A 144 -8.07 -5.24 -5.30
N LYS A 145 -7.26 -6.30 -5.18
CA LYS A 145 -7.66 -7.66 -5.58
C LYS A 145 -8.93 -8.13 -4.87
N GLY A 146 -9.14 -7.76 -3.60
CA GLY A 146 -10.36 -8.08 -2.86
C GLY A 146 -11.60 -7.26 -3.27
N MET A 147 -11.44 -6.19 -4.05
CA MET A 147 -12.53 -5.35 -4.57
C MET A 147 -12.97 -5.74 -5.98
N LEU A 148 -12.20 -6.59 -6.66
CA LEU A 148 -12.48 -7.15 -7.98
C LEU A 148 -13.38 -8.37 -7.86
#